data_AF-A0AA37T100-F1
#
_entry.id   AF-A0AA37T100-F1
#
_cell.length_a   1.000
_cell.length_b   1.000
_cell.length_c   1.000
_cell.angle_alpha   90.00
_cell.angle_beta   90.00
_cell.angle_gamma   90.00
#
_symmetry.space_group_name_H-M   'P 1'
#
loop_
_entity.id
_entity.type
_entity.pdbx_description
1 polymer ?
#
loop_
_entity_poly.entity_id
_entity_poly.type
_entity_poly.pdbx_seq_one_letter_code
_entity_poly.pdbx_strand_id
1 'polypeptide(L)' 'MKFTGIAKVKLADGSWVVRITDGDMEIEPISKQDYILGTFQPDFDELTESDWLPKSFNHR' A
#
# COMPACT_ATOMS: atom_id res chain seq x y z
N MET A 1 12.89 12.60 0.45
CA MET A 1 11.67 13.08 1.15
C MET A 1 11.01 11.87 1.78
N LYS A 2 10.67 11.91 3.08
CA LYS A 2 9.89 10.85 3.71
C LYS A 2 8.41 11.16 3.44
N PHE A 3 7.79 10.38 2.56
CA PHE A 3 6.38 10.50 2.21
C PHE A 3 5.56 9.87 3.34
N THR A 4 4.57 10.59 3.87
CA THR A 4 3.52 10.08 4.75
C THR A 4 2.25 10.05 3.93
N GLY A 5 1.58 8.90 3.84
CA GLY A 5 0.44 8.73 2.96
C GLY A 5 0.09 7.28 2.63
N ILE A 6 -0.97 7.14 1.83
CA ILE A 6 -1.52 5.86 1.40
C ILE A 6 -1.43 5.80 -0.13
N ALA A 7 -0.91 4.70 -0.65
CA ALA A 7 -0.77 4.49 -2.09
C ALA A 7 -1.04 3.02 -2.44
N LYS A 8 -1.53 2.78 -3.67
CA LYS A 8 -1.71 1.43 -4.20
C LYS A 8 -0.55 1.06 -5.11
N VAL A 9 -0.13 -0.21 -5.05
CA VAL A 9 0.97 -0.76 -5.85
C VAL A 9 0.48 -2.01 -6.56
N LYS A 10 0.74 -2.09 -7.88
CA LYS A 10 0.48 -3.31 -8.66
C LYS A 10 1.71 -4.21 -8.62
N LEU A 11 1.50 -5.44 -8.17
CA LEU A 11 2.53 -6.46 -8.09
C LEU A 11 2.74 -7.12 -9.45
N ALA A 12 3.89 -7.80 -9.61
CA ALA A 12 4.27 -8.42 -10.87
C ALA A 12 3.33 -9.56 -11.29
N ASP A 13 2.66 -10.20 -10.33
CA ASP A 13 1.64 -11.22 -10.55
C ASP A 13 0.25 -10.63 -10.92
N GLY A 14 0.13 -9.30 -10.97
CA GLY A 14 -1.11 -8.58 -11.28
C GLY A 14 -1.99 -8.27 -10.08
N SER A 15 -1.63 -8.72 -8.87
CA SER A 15 -2.35 -8.38 -7.64
C SER A 15 -2.06 -6.95 -7.18
N TRP A 16 -2.91 -6.41 -6.31
CA TRP A 16 -2.78 -5.06 -5.77
C TRP A 16 -2.61 -5.09 -4.26
N VAL A 17 -1.66 -4.31 -3.77
CA VAL A 17 -1.45 -4.04 -2.34
C VAL A 17 -1.54 -2.55 -2.07
N VAL A 18 -1.90 -2.22 -0.83
CA VAL A 18 -1.91 -0.85 -0.32
C VAL A 18 -0.78 -0.68 0.66
N ARG A 19 0.04 0.32 0.41
CA ARG A 19 1.08 0.76 1.34
C ARG A 19 0.53 1.92 2.15
N ILE A 20 0.72 1.84 3.47
CA ILE A 20 0.48 2.94 4.39
C ILE A 20 1.84 3.32 4.99
N THR A 21 2.16 4.61 5.02
CA THR A 21 3.40 5.09 5.64
C THR A 21 3.05 6.27 6.54
N ASP A 22 3.50 6.20 7.79
CA ASP A 22 3.33 7.25 8.79
C ASP A 22 4.70 7.72 9.28
N GLY A 23 5.21 8.80 8.67
CA GLY A 23 6.52 9.37 8.98
C GLY A 23 7.68 8.37 8.81
N ASP A 24 8.20 7.90 9.96
CA ASP A 24 9.33 6.97 10.06
C ASP A 24 8.89 5.50 10.24
N MET A 25 7.59 5.25 10.41
CA MET A 25 7.05 3.90 10.52
C MET A 25 6.75 3.33 9.14
N GLU A 26 7.50 2.27 8.80
CA GLU A 26 7.18 1.39 7.70
C GLU A 26 6.14 0.37 8.18
N ILE A 27 4.93 0.46 7.63
CA ILE A 27 3.87 -0.53 7.85
C ILE A 27 3.93 -1.54 6.71
N GLU A 28 3.75 -2.82 7.02
CA GLU A 28 3.66 -3.86 6.00
C GLU A 28 2.50 -3.54 5.04
N PRO A 29 2.74 -3.57 3.71
CA PRO A 29 1.67 -3.44 2.74
C PRO A 29 0.58 -4.48 2.96
N ILE A 30 -0.68 -4.06 2.90
CA ILE A 30 -1.85 -4.93 3.06
C ILE A 30 -2.50 -5.21 1.70
N SER A 31 -3.21 -6.32 1.56
CA SER A 31 -3.88 -6.64 0.30
C SER A 31 -5.01 -5.66 -0.01
N LYS A 32 -5.39 -5.51 -1.29
CA LYS A 32 -6.60 -4.75 -1.68
C LYS A 32 -7.84 -5.23 -0.90
N GLN A 33 -7.97 -6.54 -0.68
CA GLN A 33 -9.12 -7.11 0.01
C GLN A 33 -9.15 -6.67 1.48
N ASP A 34 -8.01 -6.76 2.17
CA ASP A 34 -7.91 -6.34 3.58
C ASP A 34 -8.14 -4.83 3.73
N TYR A 35 -7.65 -4.04 2.78
CA TYR A 35 -7.89 -2.60 2.77
C TYR A 35 -9.38 -2.26 2.65
N ILE A 36 -10.10 -2.93 1.72
CA ILE A 36 -11.54 -2.70 1.53
C ILE A 36 -12.34 -3.19 2.75
N LEU A 37 -11.99 -4.34 3.32
CA LEU A 37 -12.67 -4.89 4.50
C LEU A 37 -12.41 -4.06 5.76
N GLY A 38 -11.23 -3.44 5.87
CA GLY A 38 -10.83 -2.62 7.01
C GLY A 38 -11.42 -1.20 7.03
N THR A 39 -12.32 -0.87 6.09
CA THR A 39 -12.98 0.46 5.99
C THR A 39 -12.03 1.65 6.06
N PHE A 40 -10.80 1.48 5.54
CA PHE A 40 -9.80 2.54 5.49
C PHE A 40 -10.22 3.63 4.49
N GLN A 41 -9.96 4.89 4.85
CA GLN A 41 -10.13 6.03 3.94
C GLN A 41 -8.78 6.61 3.52
N PRO A 42 -8.63 7.04 2.25
CA PRO A 42 -9.67 7.15 1.20
C PRO A 42 -9.99 5.82 0.49
N ASP A 43 -10.97 5.79 -0.43
CA ASP A 43 -11.33 4.58 -1.17
C ASP A 43 -10.14 4.06 -2.00
N PHE A 44 -10.05 2.73 -2.17
CA PHE A 44 -8.92 2.11 -2.90
C PHE A 44 -8.73 2.70 -4.31
N ASP A 45 -9.83 2.95 -5.01
CA ASP A 45 -9.77 3.45 -6.39
C ASP A 45 -9.24 4.89 -6.47
N GLU A 46 -9.35 5.67 -5.39
CA GLU A 46 -8.84 7.03 -5.26
C GLU A 46 -7.36 7.08 -4.87
N LEU A 47 -6.78 5.96 -4.43
CA LEU A 47 -5.37 5.89 -4.08
C LEU A 47 -4.47 6.18 -5.28
N THR A 48 -3.44 6.98 -5.05
CA THR A 48 -2.38 7.22 -6.03
C THR A 48 -1.59 5.93 -6.27
N GLU A 49 -1.27 5.65 -7.52
CA GLU A 49 -0.42 4.52 -7.88
C GLU A 49 1.05 4.83 -7.58
N SER A 50 1.73 3.85 -6.98
CA SER A 50 3.15 3.89 -6.68
C SER A 50 3.84 2.69 -7.32
N ASP A 51 5.07 2.88 -7.78
CA ASP A 51 5.96 1.86 -8.34
C ASP A 51 6.94 1.29 -7.31
N TRP A 52 7.01 1.91 -6.13
CA TRP A 52 7.93 1.55 -5.06
C TRP A 52 7.26 0.72 -3.95
N LEU A 53 7.97 -0.31 -3.48
CA LEU A 53 7.63 -1.13 -2.30
C LEU A 53 8.70 -0.98 -1.22
N PRO A 54 8.33 -1.08 0.07
CA PRO A 54 9.30 -1.09 1.15
C PRO A 54 10.16 -2.35 1.10
N LYS A 55 11.43 -2.24 1.53
CA LYS A 55 12.40 -3.36 1.50
C LYS A 55 11.98 -4.56 2.37
N SER A 56 11.12 -4.32 3.36
CA SER A 56 10.56 -5.33 4.26
C SER A 56 9.48 -6.20 3.61
N PHE A 57 8.91 -5.76 2.48
CA PHE A 57 7.84 -6.51 1.81
C PHE A 57 8.40 -7.71 1.04
N ASN A 58 8.23 -8.91 1.61
CA ASN A 58 8.53 -10.16 0.94
C ASN A 58 7.31 -10.64 0.16
N HIS A 59 7.31 -10.39 -1.16
CA HIS A 59 6.37 -11.02 -2.08
C HIS A 59 6.82 -12.48 -2.30
N ARG A 60 6.23 -13.41 -1.56
CA ARG A 60 6.50 -14.85 -1.69
C ARG A 60 5.73 -15.47 -2.84
#